data_AF-A0A8T4ZE85-F1
#
_entry.id   AF-A0A8T4ZE85-F1
#
_cell.length_a   1.000
_cell.length_b   1.000
_cell.length_c   1.000
_cell.angle_alpha   90.00
_cell.angle_beta   90.00
_cell.angle_gamma   90.00
#
_symmetry.space_group_name_H-M   'P 1'
#
loop_
_entity.id
_entity.type
_entity.pdbx_description
1 polymer ?
#
loop_
_entity_poly.entity_id
_entity_poly.type
_entity_poly.pdbx_seq_one_letter_code
_entity_poly.pdbx_strand_id
1 'polypeptide(L)'
;LGWVTMLLVSVDGFKIMHASDVQGPVLKGTADMILQENPEILILGGPPLYLAGGLVDEVNVSYSKENLHRLCQTVETIILDHHIMRSLDCRLFVEPIGRYAESIGHALVSAAKFKGLEDNLLEARRNELYRKEPPSSEFLAWTRMPWKKRRIEPPPV
;
A
#
# COMPACT_ATOMS: atom_id res chain seq x y z
N LEU A 1 10.03 10.85 9.62
CA LEU A 1 10.38 9.51 9.08
C LEU A 1 11.17 8.75 10.14
N GLY A 2 11.06 7.43 10.13
CA GLY A 2 11.73 6.52 11.06
C GLY A 2 12.34 5.33 10.31
N TRP A 3 12.64 4.25 11.03
CA TRP A 3 13.20 3.02 10.48
C TRP A 3 12.10 1.97 10.27
N VAL A 4 12.23 1.16 9.22
CA VAL A 4 11.36 0.02 8.94
C VAL A 4 12.19 -1.25 8.82
N THR A 5 11.58 -2.39 9.11
CA THR A 5 12.20 -3.70 8.93
C THR A 5 11.53 -4.40 7.75
N MET A 6 12.32 -4.77 6.75
CA MET A 6 11.87 -5.63 5.64
C MET A 6 12.15 -7.09 6.01
N LEU A 7 11.22 -7.98 5.67
CA LEU A 7 11.36 -9.42 5.89
C LEU A 7 11.54 -10.12 4.54
N LEU A 8 12.60 -10.92 4.41
CA LEU A 8 12.80 -11.83 3.29
C LEU A 8 12.71 -13.28 3.81
N VAL A 9 11.86 -14.08 3.20
CA VAL A 9 11.77 -15.53 3.45
C VAL A 9 12.22 -16.24 2.20
N SER A 10 13.18 -17.15 2.32
CA SER A 10 13.71 -17.96 1.22
C SER A 10 13.57 -19.44 1.53
N VAL A 11 12.93 -20.20 0.64
CA VAL A 11 12.76 -21.65 0.74
C VAL A 11 13.04 -22.24 -0.62
N ASP A 12 14.01 -23.16 -0.70
CA ASP A 12 14.38 -23.86 -1.95
C ASP A 12 14.63 -22.94 -3.15
N GLY A 13 15.18 -21.73 -2.88
CA GLY A 13 15.47 -20.72 -3.89
C GLY A 13 14.31 -19.77 -4.21
N PHE A 14 13.09 -20.07 -3.74
CA PHE A 14 11.94 -19.18 -3.87
C PHE A 14 11.90 -18.17 -2.71
N LYS A 15 11.83 -16.88 -3.05
CA LYS A 15 11.94 -15.73 -2.15
C LYS A 15 10.67 -14.89 -2.19
N ILE A 16 10.17 -14.60 -0.99
CA ILE A 16 9.11 -13.63 -0.78
C ILE A 16 9.66 -12.52 0.12
N MET A 17 9.52 -11.28 -0.33
CA MET A 17 9.86 -10.11 0.46
C MET A 17 8.61 -9.35 0.89
N HIS A 18 8.54 -9.02 2.17
CA HIS A 18 7.55 -8.08 2.72
C HIS A 18 8.27 -6.78 3.11
N ALA A 19 8.06 -5.74 2.31
CA ALA A 19 8.63 -4.41 2.45
C ALA A 19 7.53 -3.37 2.70
N SER A 20 6.78 -3.54 3.78
CA SER A 20 5.69 -2.61 4.12
C SER A 20 6.22 -1.22 4.48
N ASP A 21 5.38 -0.21 4.22
CA ASP A 21 5.57 1.20 4.59
C ASP A 21 6.84 1.91 4.05
N VAL A 22 7.49 1.35 3.03
CA VAL A 22 8.52 2.07 2.26
C VAL A 22 7.94 3.03 1.21
N GLN A 23 6.63 2.96 0.97
CA GLN A 23 5.84 3.90 0.16
C GLN A 23 6.23 3.95 -1.32
N GLY A 24 6.38 2.80 -1.99
CA GLY A 24 6.64 2.72 -3.42
C GLY A 24 8.12 2.84 -3.81
N PRO A 25 9.03 2.27 -3.03
CA PRO A 25 10.01 3.02 -2.23
C PRO A 25 10.35 4.44 -2.73
N VAL A 26 10.19 5.44 -1.87
CA VAL A 26 10.65 6.82 -2.18
C VAL A 26 12.18 6.87 -2.32
N LEU A 27 12.90 6.16 -1.45
CA LEU A 27 14.35 6.16 -1.42
C LEU A 27 14.93 5.16 -2.42
N LYS A 28 15.82 5.64 -3.30
CA LYS A 28 16.55 4.82 -4.27
C LYS A 28 17.27 3.65 -3.61
N GLY A 29 17.96 3.88 -2.49
CA GLY A 29 18.70 2.83 -1.78
C GLY A 29 17.80 1.69 -1.29
N THR A 30 16.56 1.98 -0.90
CA THR A 30 15.58 0.94 -0.54
C THR A 30 15.17 0.12 -1.76
N ALA A 31 14.91 0.77 -2.89
CA ALA A 31 14.63 0.05 -4.14
C ALA A 31 15.82 -0.81 -4.58
N ASP A 32 17.04 -0.29 -4.46
CA ASP A 32 18.27 -1.02 -4.81
C ASP A 32 18.47 -2.26 -3.92
N MET A 33 18.19 -2.17 -2.61
CA MET A 33 18.22 -3.34 -1.71
C MET A 33 17.23 -4.42 -2.14
N ILE A 34 16.01 -4.04 -2.51
CA ILE A 34 14.98 -4.99 -2.98
C ILE A 34 15.43 -5.64 -4.30
N LEU A 35 15.96 -4.84 -5.24
CA LEU A 35 16.46 -5.33 -6.53
C LEU A 35 17.65 -6.29 -6.37
N GLN A 36 18.54 -6.02 -5.41
CA GLN A 36 19.68 -6.90 -5.12
C GLN A 36 19.22 -8.27 -4.60
N GLU A 37 18.22 -8.27 -3.71
CA GLU A 37 17.63 -9.53 -3.21
C GLU A 37 16.80 -10.25 -4.26
N ASN A 38 16.27 -9.54 -5.27
CA ASN A 38 15.48 -10.07 -6.38
C ASN A 38 14.48 -11.18 -5.97
N PRO A 39 13.43 -10.85 -5.19
CA PRO A 39 12.40 -11.81 -4.80
C PRO A 39 11.45 -12.12 -5.95
N GLU A 40 10.86 -13.32 -5.95
CA GLU A 40 9.80 -13.69 -6.90
C GLU A 40 8.49 -12.94 -6.57
N ILE A 41 8.21 -12.75 -5.27
CA ILE A 41 7.04 -11.98 -4.80
C ILE A 41 7.49 -10.86 -3.85
N LEU A 42 7.07 -9.63 -4.15
CA LEU A 42 7.27 -8.47 -3.29
C LEU A 42 5.92 -7.93 -2.79
N ILE A 43 5.72 -7.87 -1.49
CA ILE A 43 4.61 -7.17 -0.84
C ILE A 43 5.08 -5.78 -0.43
N LEU A 44 4.45 -4.75 -0.97
CA LEU A 44 4.94 -3.37 -0.94
C LEU A 44 3.82 -2.40 -0.57
N GLY A 45 4.10 -1.49 0.38
CA GLY A 45 3.24 -0.33 0.60
C GLY A 45 3.46 0.71 -0.50
N GLY A 46 2.42 1.15 -1.20
CA GLY A 46 2.54 2.20 -2.23
C GLY A 46 2.57 3.63 -1.66
N PRO A 47 2.84 4.67 -2.48
CA PRO A 47 2.90 6.04 -2.01
C PRO A 47 1.52 6.56 -1.56
N PRO A 48 1.44 7.39 -0.50
CA PRO A 48 0.18 7.95 0.00
C PRO A 48 -0.31 9.12 -0.87
N LEU A 49 -0.84 8.83 -2.05
CA LEU A 49 -1.26 9.85 -3.03
C LEU A 49 -2.23 10.90 -2.47
N TYR A 50 -3.12 10.51 -1.55
CA TYR A 50 -4.08 11.40 -0.90
C TYR A 50 -3.43 12.48 0.00
N LEU A 51 -2.11 12.40 0.22
CA LEU A 51 -1.31 13.37 0.96
C LEU A 51 -0.39 14.21 0.06
N ALA A 52 -0.38 13.94 -1.25
CA ALA A 52 0.45 14.64 -2.22
C ALA A 52 0.08 16.14 -2.27
N GLY A 53 1.09 17.01 -2.46
CA GLY A 53 0.92 18.46 -2.47
C GLY A 53 0.68 19.09 -1.09
N GLY A 54 0.74 18.28 -0.02
CA GLY A 54 0.58 18.73 1.36
C GLY A 54 1.60 18.08 2.29
N LEU A 55 1.22 16.98 2.94
CA LEU A 55 2.09 16.25 3.87
C LEU A 55 3.18 15.42 3.15
N VAL A 56 2.97 15.14 1.87
CA VAL A 56 3.95 14.46 1.01
C VAL A 56 4.23 15.31 -0.21
N ASP A 57 5.51 15.54 -0.47
CA ASP A 57 5.98 16.25 -1.66
C ASP A 57 5.68 15.43 -2.93
N GLU A 58 5.21 16.09 -4.00
CA GLU A 58 4.95 15.47 -5.30
C GLU A 58 6.22 14.87 -5.91
N VAL A 59 7.38 15.44 -5.60
CA VAL A 59 8.69 14.88 -5.98
C VAL A 59 8.87 13.47 -5.40
N ASN A 60 8.45 13.23 -4.17
CA ASN A 60 8.56 11.90 -3.55
C ASN A 60 7.62 10.88 -4.20
N VAL A 61 6.42 11.32 -4.61
CA VAL A 61 5.51 10.48 -5.40
C VAL A 61 6.14 10.11 -6.75
N SER A 62 6.81 11.07 -7.39
CA SER A 62 7.52 10.85 -8.66
C SER A 62 8.67 9.85 -8.51
N TYR A 63 9.51 10.00 -7.47
CA TYR A 63 10.56 9.01 -7.17
C TYR A 63 9.99 7.62 -6.88
N SER A 64 8.88 7.55 -6.17
CA SER A 64 8.19 6.28 -5.91
C SER A 64 7.70 5.64 -7.22
N LYS A 65 7.17 6.45 -8.14
CA LYS A 65 6.74 5.98 -9.46
C LYS A 65 7.91 5.39 -10.25
N GLU A 66 9.04 6.09 -10.29
CA GLU A 66 10.26 5.64 -10.98
C GLU A 66 10.83 4.35 -10.36
N ASN A 67 10.94 4.30 -9.04
CA ASN A 67 11.45 3.12 -8.35
C ASN A 67 10.51 1.92 -8.48
N LEU A 68 9.19 2.13 -8.40
CA LEU A 68 8.22 1.08 -8.64
C LEU A 68 8.31 0.53 -10.06
N HIS A 69 8.50 1.40 -11.06
CA HIS A 69 8.73 0.96 -12.44
C HIS A 69 10.00 0.11 -12.56
N ARG A 70 11.11 0.53 -11.93
CA ARG A 70 12.36 -0.25 -11.88
C ARG A 70 12.16 -1.62 -11.23
N LEU A 71 11.42 -1.68 -10.12
CA LEU A 71 11.10 -2.94 -9.44
C LEU A 71 10.29 -3.87 -10.34
N CYS A 72 9.28 -3.34 -11.04
CA CYS A 72 8.45 -4.13 -11.96
C CYS A 72 9.24 -4.73 -13.13
N GLN A 73 10.42 -4.21 -13.47
CA GLN A 73 11.28 -4.77 -14.52
C GLN A 73 11.99 -6.06 -14.10
N THR A 74 12.07 -6.33 -12.80
CA THR A 74 12.94 -7.37 -12.25
C THR A 74 12.17 -8.35 -11.37
N VAL A 75 11.27 -7.85 -10.52
CA VAL A 75 10.41 -8.66 -9.66
C VAL A 75 9.19 -9.11 -10.46
N GLU A 76 8.98 -10.42 -10.55
CA GLU A 76 7.89 -11.01 -11.34
C GLU A 76 6.51 -10.62 -10.81
N THR A 77 6.31 -10.63 -9.49
CA THR A 77 5.02 -10.25 -8.88
C THR A 77 5.19 -9.23 -7.77
N ILE A 78 4.58 -8.06 -7.92
CA ILE A 78 4.49 -7.03 -6.88
C ILE A 78 3.05 -6.89 -6.43
N ILE A 79 2.82 -7.15 -5.14
CA ILE A 79 1.57 -6.88 -4.44
C ILE A 79 1.70 -5.48 -3.81
N LEU A 80 1.08 -4.48 -4.44
CA LEU A 80 1.11 -3.09 -4.01
C LEU A 80 -0.17 -2.74 -3.24
N ASP A 81 -0.05 -2.32 -1.98
CA ASP A 81 -1.21 -2.05 -1.12
C ASP A 81 -0.97 -0.93 -0.09
N HIS A 82 -1.75 -0.92 0.99
CA HIS A 82 -1.69 -0.04 2.15
C HIS A 82 -2.07 1.42 1.87
N HIS A 83 -1.11 2.28 1.55
CA HIS A 83 -1.36 3.72 1.39
C HIS A 83 -1.95 4.08 0.03
N ILE A 84 -1.51 3.39 -1.03
CA ILE A 84 -1.98 3.65 -2.39
C ILE A 84 -3.50 3.40 -2.51
N MET A 85 -4.02 2.38 -1.82
CA MET A 85 -5.44 1.98 -1.84
C MET A 85 -6.35 2.94 -1.07
N ARG A 86 -5.79 3.96 -0.41
CA ARG A 86 -6.56 5.03 0.27
C ARG A 86 -6.85 6.22 -0.64
N SER A 87 -6.44 6.17 -1.90
CA SER A 87 -6.72 7.20 -2.90
C SER A 87 -7.60 6.64 -4.03
N LEU A 88 -8.57 7.43 -4.50
CA LEU A 88 -9.35 7.10 -5.70
C LEU A 88 -8.49 7.16 -6.97
N ASP A 89 -7.40 7.92 -6.93
CA ASP A 89 -6.46 8.07 -8.05
C ASP A 89 -5.45 6.92 -8.14
N CYS A 90 -5.56 5.91 -7.26
CA CYS A 90 -4.65 4.76 -7.24
C CYS A 90 -4.56 4.08 -8.61
N ARG A 91 -5.70 3.96 -9.31
CA ARG A 91 -5.79 3.35 -10.63
C ARG A 91 -4.99 4.13 -11.67
N LEU A 92 -5.12 5.46 -11.69
CA LEU A 92 -4.40 6.33 -12.62
C LEU A 92 -2.88 6.25 -12.41
N PHE A 93 -2.45 6.08 -11.15
CA PHE A 93 -1.04 5.91 -10.81
C PHE A 93 -0.49 4.54 -11.24
N VAL A 94 -1.23 3.47 -10.95
CA VAL A 94 -0.76 2.09 -11.15
C VAL A 94 -0.88 1.63 -12.61
N GLU A 95 -1.94 2.02 -13.33
CA GLU A 95 -2.26 1.49 -14.66
C GLU A 95 -1.10 1.58 -15.67
N PRO A 96 -0.37 2.70 -15.81
CA PRO A 96 0.75 2.76 -16.75
C PRO A 96 1.88 1.76 -16.42
N ILE A 97 2.19 1.59 -15.12
CA ILE A 97 3.24 0.69 -14.66
C ILE A 97 2.77 -0.77 -14.77
N GLY A 98 1.52 -1.03 -14.39
CA GLY A 98 0.90 -2.34 -14.47
C GLY A 98 0.85 -2.87 -15.90
N ARG A 99 0.42 -2.04 -16.87
CA ARG A 99 0.45 -2.43 -18.29
C ARG A 99 1.84 -2.77 -18.79
N TYR A 100 2.85 -2.03 -18.34
CA TYR A 100 4.23 -2.33 -18.70
C TYR A 100 4.67 -3.67 -18.09
N ALA A 101 4.42 -3.90 -16.80
CA ALA A 101 4.72 -5.16 -16.14
C ALA A 101 4.06 -6.35 -16.86
N GLU A 102 2.77 -6.24 -17.18
CA GLU A 102 2.01 -7.26 -17.92
C GLU A 102 2.65 -7.56 -19.29
N SER A 103 3.14 -6.53 -19.99
CA SER A 103 3.77 -6.69 -21.31
C SER A 103 5.07 -7.51 -21.30
N ILE A 104 5.73 -7.63 -20.15
CA ILE A 104 6.94 -8.44 -19.96
C ILE A 104 6.67 -9.72 -19.16
N GLY A 105 5.40 -10.06 -18.93
CA GLY A 105 5.00 -11.26 -18.18
C GLY A 105 5.07 -11.11 -16.65
N HIS A 106 5.23 -9.89 -16.15
CA HIS A 106 5.24 -9.57 -14.72
C HIS A 106 3.86 -9.04 -14.28
N ALA A 107 3.64 -8.93 -12.98
CA ALA A 107 2.38 -8.51 -12.39
C ALA A 107 2.58 -7.42 -11.33
N LEU A 108 1.81 -6.32 -11.44
CA LEU A 108 1.66 -5.30 -10.40
C LEU A 108 0.18 -5.24 -10.00
N VAL A 109 -0.14 -5.80 -8.84
CA VAL A 109 -1.53 -6.05 -8.41
C VAL A 109 -1.74 -5.65 -6.96
N SER A 110 -3.00 -5.48 -6.54
CA SER A 110 -3.37 -5.36 -5.12
C SER A 110 -3.39 -6.72 -4.43
N ALA A 111 -3.50 -6.75 -3.09
CA ALA A 111 -3.70 -8.00 -2.37
C ALA A 111 -5.05 -8.66 -2.71
N ALA A 112 -6.08 -7.86 -2.98
CA ALA A 112 -7.39 -8.36 -3.42
C ALA A 112 -7.29 -9.07 -4.77
N LYS A 113 -6.67 -8.43 -5.76
CA LYS A 113 -6.47 -9.00 -7.11
C LYS A 113 -5.56 -10.20 -7.11
N PHE A 114 -4.51 -10.20 -6.29
CA PHE A 114 -3.67 -11.38 -6.10
C PHE A 114 -4.47 -12.60 -5.60
N LYS A 115 -5.53 -12.37 -4.80
CA LYS A 115 -6.47 -13.41 -4.36
C LYS A 115 -7.58 -13.71 -5.39
N GLY A 116 -7.58 -13.07 -6.56
CA GLY A 116 -8.65 -13.19 -7.56
C GLY A 116 -9.94 -12.44 -7.20
N LEU A 117 -9.84 -11.40 -6.37
CA LEU A 117 -10.95 -10.52 -6.00
C LEU A 117 -10.80 -9.15 -6.66
N GLU A 118 -11.92 -8.44 -6.81
CA GLU A 118 -11.91 -7.05 -7.25
C GLU A 118 -11.50 -6.09 -6.14
N ASP A 119 -10.90 -4.96 -6.53
CA ASP A 119 -10.53 -3.89 -5.60
C ASP A 119 -11.79 -3.22 -5.04
N ASN A 120 -11.94 -3.26 -3.71
CA ASN A 120 -12.96 -2.49 -2.99
C ASN A 120 -12.28 -1.42 -2.14
N LEU A 121 -12.15 -0.21 -2.68
CA LEU A 121 -11.43 0.92 -2.07
C LEU A 121 -12.20 1.55 -0.89
N LEU A 122 -12.50 0.75 0.14
CA LEU A 122 -13.30 1.15 1.29
C LEU A 122 -12.72 2.39 1.99
N GLU A 123 -11.40 2.41 2.21
CA GLU A 123 -10.74 3.51 2.90
C GLU A 123 -10.68 4.79 2.03
N ALA A 124 -10.47 4.68 0.72
CA ALA A 124 -10.55 5.82 -0.19
C ALA A 124 -11.96 6.43 -0.21
N ARG A 125 -12.98 5.59 -0.03
CA ARG A 125 -14.40 5.98 0.00
C ARG A 125 -14.92 6.24 1.42
N ARG A 126 -14.07 6.27 2.45
CA ARG A 126 -14.50 6.37 3.86
C ARG A 126 -15.50 7.49 4.13
N ASN A 127 -15.31 8.66 3.50
CA ASN A 127 -16.18 9.82 3.70
C ASN A 127 -17.58 9.61 3.10
N GLU A 128 -17.67 8.94 1.96
CA GLU A 128 -18.92 8.57 1.32
C GLU A 128 -19.63 7.50 2.16
N LEU A 129 -18.91 6.45 2.53
CA LEU A 129 -19.43 5.32 3.31
C LEU A 129 -19.93 5.78 4.69
N TYR A 130 -19.16 6.60 5.39
CA TYR A 130 -19.55 7.13 6.70
C TYR A 130 -20.86 7.94 6.65
N ARG A 131 -21.15 8.62 5.54
CA ARG A 131 -22.43 9.35 5.38
C ARG A 131 -23.59 8.42 5.03
N LYS A 132 -23.35 7.40 4.22
CA LYS A 132 -24.38 6.44 3.78
C LYS A 132 -24.74 5.43 4.87
N GLU A 133 -23.73 4.98 5.60
CA GLU A 133 -23.79 3.93 6.62
C GLU A 133 -23.02 4.43 7.86
N PRO A 134 -23.58 5.41 8.59
CA PRO A 134 -22.93 5.93 9.78
C PRO A 134 -22.83 4.85 10.87
N PRO A 135 -21.79 4.89 11.73
CA PRO A 135 -21.71 4.01 12.89
C PRO A 135 -22.92 4.18 13.83
N SER A 136 -23.17 3.17 14.66
CA SER A 136 -24.24 3.23 15.67
C SER A 136 -24.05 4.43 16.62
N SER A 137 -25.17 4.93 17.17
CA SER A 137 -25.13 6.02 18.16
C SER A 137 -24.30 5.66 19.39
N GLU A 138 -24.31 4.38 19.79
CA GLU A 138 -23.49 3.82 20.87
C GLU A 138 -22.00 3.90 20.54
N PHE A 139 -21.61 3.53 19.32
CA PHE A 139 -20.22 3.64 18.87
C PHE A 139 -19.78 5.11 18.83
N LEU A 140 -20.62 6.01 18.32
CA LEU A 140 -20.32 7.44 18.31
C LEU A 140 -20.16 8.01 19.73
N ALA A 141 -21.00 7.59 20.68
CA ALA A 141 -20.84 7.95 22.09
C ALA A 141 -19.52 7.43 22.65
N TRP A 142 -19.17 6.17 22.35
CA TRP A 142 -17.90 5.57 22.74
C TRP A 142 -16.69 6.36 22.21
N THR A 143 -16.69 6.80 20.95
CA THR A 143 -15.57 7.57 20.38
C THR A 143 -15.31 8.91 21.09
N ARG A 144 -16.33 9.47 21.75
CA ARG A 144 -16.26 10.73 22.51
C ARG A 144 -15.81 10.53 23.96
N MET A 145 -15.67 9.28 24.41
CA MET A 145 -15.19 8.99 25.76
C MET A 145 -13.70 9.36 25.93
N PRO A 146 -13.28 9.71 27.16
CA PRO A 146 -11.88 9.94 27.47
C PRO A 146 -10.99 8.76 27.04
N TRP A 147 -9.81 9.05 26.50
CA TRP A 147 -8.84 8.04 26.04
C TRP A 147 -8.58 6.93 27.07
N LYS A 148 -8.47 7.29 28.35
CA LYS A 148 -8.26 6.33 29.45
C LYS A 148 -9.38 5.29 29.55
N LYS A 149 -10.63 5.68 29.28
CA LYS A 149 -11.78 4.77 29.29
C LYS A 149 -11.83 3.89 28.04
N ARG A 150 -11.60 4.47 26.86
CA ARG A 150 -11.57 3.73 25.58
C ARG A 150 -10.50 2.62 25.51
N ARG A 151 -9.47 2.68 26.36
CA ARG A 151 -8.46 1.61 26.47
C ARG A 151 -8.93 0.39 27.26
N ILE A 152 -9.95 0.54 28.09
CA ILE A 152 -10.44 -0.49 29.02
C ILE A 152 -11.80 -1.01 28.55
N GLU A 153 -12.64 -0.12 28.03
CA GLU A 153 -13.95 -0.43 27.48
C GLU A 153 -13.85 -0.60 25.97
N PRO A 154 -14.10 -1.80 25.42
CA PRO A 154 -14.06 -2.02 23.98
C PRO A 154 -15.18 -1.22 23.28
N PRO A 155 -15.00 -0.87 22.00
CA PRO A 155 -16.08 -0.24 21.24
C PRO A 155 -17.27 -1.21 21.11
N PRO A 156 -18.51 -0.70 21.11
CA PRO A 156 -19.68 -1.49 20.73
C PRO A 156 -19.61 -1.74 19.21
N VAL A 157 -19.46 -3.00 18.80
CA VAL A 157 -19.35 -3.44 17.39
C VAL A 157 -20.61 -4.17 16.97
#